data_AF-A0A2U1RHG8-F1
#
_entry.id   AF-A0A2U1RHG8-F1
#
_cell.length_a   1.000
_cell.length_b   1.000
_cell.length_c   1.000
_cell.angle_alpha   90.00
_cell.angle_beta   90.00
_cell.angle_gamma   90.00
#
_symmetry.space_group_name_H-M   'P 1'
#
loop_
_entity.id
_entity.type
_entity.pdbx_description
1 polymer ?
#
loop_
_entity_poly.entity_id
_entity_poly.type
_entity_poly.pdbx_seq_one_letter_code
_entity_poly.pdbx_strand_id
1 'polypeptide(L)'
;MNDTAPEIERRFLTMLLRRSGEERLKMGCSMHATAQALVKASALEKDPQASPATLRRALFLRFYGHEFTAETRERILRAVERADRKGS
;
A
#
# COMPACT_ATOMS: atom_id res chain seq x y z
N MET A 1 6.83 7.43 14.93
CA MET A 1 6.85 8.77 14.33
C MET A 1 7.12 9.70 15.49
N ASN A 2 8.39 10.01 15.74
CA ASN A 2 8.83 10.68 16.99
C ASN A 2 9.04 12.19 16.79
N ASP A 3 8.82 12.69 15.57
CA ASP A 3 9.01 14.10 15.21
C ASP A 3 7.75 14.95 15.47
N THR A 4 6.64 14.33 15.84
CA THR A 4 5.39 15.03 16.17
C THR A 4 5.33 15.25 17.68
N ALA A 5 5.25 16.51 18.11
CA ALA A 5 5.06 16.83 19.53
C ALA A 5 3.76 16.20 20.08
N PRO A 6 3.75 15.65 21.31
CA PRO A 6 2.58 14.95 21.87
C PRO A 6 1.29 15.77 21.86
N GLU A 7 1.39 17.09 21.99
CA GLU A 7 0.24 18.00 21.92
C GLU A 7 -0.42 18.02 20.54
N ILE A 8 0.37 17.93 19.47
CA ILE A 8 -0.09 17.94 18.08
C ILE A 8 -0.76 16.61 17.76
N GLU A 9 -0.16 15.50 18.20
CA GLU A 9 -0.76 14.19 18.07
C GLU A 9 -2.13 14.13 18.78
N ARG A 10 -2.19 14.60 20.03
CA ARG A 10 -3.44 14.63 20.80
C ARG A 10 -4.52 15.52 20.15
N ARG A 11 -4.13 16.68 19.61
CA ARG A 11 -5.03 17.56 18.86
C ARG A 11 -5.54 16.88 17.60
N PHE A 12 -4.66 16.22 16.84
CA PHE A 12 -5.01 15.46 15.65
C PHE A 12 -6.00 14.34 15.96
N LEU A 13 -5.71 13.51 16.97
CA LEU A 13 -6.59 12.42 17.40
C LEU A 13 -7.96 12.95 17.85
N THR A 14 -8.00 14.07 18.58
CA THR A 14 -9.26 14.71 18.97
C THR A 14 -10.09 15.13 17.77
N MET A 15 -9.47 15.73 16.74
CA MET A 15 -10.17 16.11 15.51
C MET A 15 -10.64 14.88 14.72
N LEU A 16 -9.86 13.80 14.71
CA LEU A 16 -10.23 12.56 14.04
C LEU A 16 -11.43 11.89 14.71
N LEU A 17 -11.46 11.84 16.05
CA LEU A 17 -12.55 11.22 16.81
C LEU A 17 -13.86 12.02 16.77
N ARG A 18 -13.82 13.32 16.44
CA ARG A 18 -15.02 14.13 16.20
C ARG A 18 -15.76 13.76 14.90
N ARG A 19 -15.09 13.09 13.96
CA ARG A 19 -15.70 12.58 12.73
C ARG A 19 -16.51 11.32 13.00
N SER A 20 -17.52 11.05 12.18
CA SER A 20 -18.28 9.80 12.25
C SER A 20 -17.40 8.59 11.91
N GLY A 21 -17.86 7.39 12.29
CA GLY A 21 -17.17 6.15 11.91
C GLY A 21 -17.06 5.97 10.39
N GLU A 22 -18.12 6.33 9.66
CA GLU A 22 -18.15 6.27 8.19
C GLU A 22 -17.15 7.22 7.55
N GLU A 23 -17.06 8.45 8.06
CA GLU A 23 -16.07 9.43 7.57
C GLU A 23 -14.65 8.95 7.79
N ARG A 24 -14.35 8.36 8.95
CA ARG A 24 -13.03 7.78 9.23
C ARG A 24 -12.72 6.60 8.31
N LEU A 25 -13.71 5.76 7.99
CA LEU A 25 -13.54 4.66 7.04
C LEU A 25 -13.20 5.20 5.63
N LYS A 26 -13.95 6.19 5.14
CA LYS A 26 -13.69 6.83 3.84
C LYS A 26 -12.28 7.43 3.79
N MET A 27 -11.85 8.09 4.86
CA MET A 27 -10.49 8.61 4.98
C MET A 27 -9.45 7.49 4.87
N GLY A 28 -9.61 6.40 5.62
CA GLY A 28 -8.71 5.24 5.55
C GLY A 28 -8.63 4.63 4.15
N CYS A 29 -9.77 4.44 3.49
CA CYS A 29 -9.83 3.95 2.11
C CYS A 29 -9.13 4.90 1.12
N SER A 30 -9.37 6.21 1.25
CA SER A 30 -8.74 7.23 0.38
C SER A 30 -7.22 7.28 0.57
N MET A 31 -6.74 7.22 1.81
CA MET A 31 -5.31 7.16 2.12
C MET A 31 -4.66 5.89 1.57
N HIS A 32 -5.33 4.74 1.72
CA HIS A 32 -4.84 3.47 1.16
C HIS A 32 -4.75 3.52 -0.36
N ALA A 33 -5.80 3.99 -1.04
CA ALA A 33 -5.80 4.16 -2.50
C ALA A 33 -4.68 5.10 -2.97
N THR A 34 -4.44 6.19 -2.24
CA THR A 34 -3.34 7.14 -2.52
C THR A 34 -1.98 6.45 -2.38
N ALA A 35 -1.77 5.70 -1.30
CA ALA A 35 -0.53 4.96 -1.10
C ALA A 35 -0.28 3.94 -2.23
N GLN A 36 -1.32 3.21 -2.67
CA GLN A 36 -1.22 2.31 -3.80
C GLN A 36 -0.88 3.04 -5.11
N ALA A 37 -1.50 4.20 -5.35
CA ALA A 37 -1.23 5.02 -6.54
C ALA A 37 0.23 5.48 -6.60
N LEU A 38 0.79 5.93 -5.48
CA LEU A 38 2.20 6.34 -5.40
C LEU A 38 3.16 5.18 -5.72
N VAL A 39 2.88 3.98 -5.20
CA VAL A 39 3.70 2.80 -5.49
C VAL A 39 3.64 2.42 -6.97
N LYS A 40 2.45 2.42 -7.56
CA LYS A 40 2.26 2.14 -8.99
C LYS A 40 2.97 3.19 -9.85
N ALA A 41 2.84 4.48 -9.51
CA ALA A 41 3.51 5.56 -10.23
C ALA A 41 5.03 5.40 -10.19
N SER A 42 5.62 5.10 -9.03
CA SER A 42 7.06 4.86 -8.93
C SER A 42 7.53 3.62 -9.70
N ALA A 43 6.70 2.58 -9.81
CA ALA A 43 7.01 1.42 -10.64
C ALA A 43 6.97 1.77 -12.14
N LEU A 44 5.96 2.52 -12.57
CA LEU A 44 5.80 2.97 -13.96
C LEU A 44 6.86 4.00 -14.38
N GLU A 45 7.35 4.82 -13.46
CA GLU A 45 8.46 5.73 -13.70
C GLU A 45 9.74 4.98 -14.07
N LYS A 46 9.97 3.82 -13.44
CA LYS A 46 11.15 2.96 -13.71
C LYS A 46 10.97 2.10 -14.97
N ASP A 47 9.76 1.62 -15.19
CA ASP A 47 9.39 0.81 -16.34
C ASP A 47 8.00 1.26 -16.85
N PRO A 48 7.93 2.13 -17.88
CA PRO A 48 6.68 2.64 -18.40
C PRO A 48 5.75 1.56 -18.99
N GLN A 49 6.29 0.37 -19.30
CA GLN A 49 5.55 -0.77 -19.84
C GLN A 49 5.34 -1.87 -18.78
N ALA A 50 5.49 -1.54 -17.50
CA ALA A 50 5.34 -2.50 -16.41
C ALA A 50 3.97 -3.19 -16.48
N SER A 51 4.02 -4.52 -16.59
CA SER A 51 2.82 -5.36 -16.61
C SER A 51 1.96 -5.20 -15.35
N PRO A 52 0.66 -5.54 -15.39
CA PRO A 52 -0.18 -5.61 -14.21
C PRO A 52 0.41 -6.51 -13.10
N ALA A 53 1.05 -7.63 -13.46
CA ALA A 53 1.79 -8.47 -12.51
C ALA A 53 2.92 -7.71 -11.80
N THR A 54 3.74 -6.97 -12.55
CA THR A 54 4.84 -6.15 -12.01
C THR A 54 4.31 -5.14 -11.00
N LEU A 55 3.20 -4.46 -11.31
CA LEU A 55 2.57 -3.52 -10.39
C LEU A 55 2.05 -4.20 -9.12
N ARG A 56 1.39 -5.37 -9.24
CA ARG A 56 0.92 -6.14 -8.07
C ARG A 56 2.07 -6.64 -7.21
N ARG A 57 3.18 -7.07 -7.80
CA ARG A 57 4.41 -7.45 -7.09
C ARG A 57 4.98 -6.27 -6.31
N ALA A 58 5.06 -5.08 -6.92
CA ALA A 58 5.53 -3.86 -6.26
C ALA A 58 4.66 -3.48 -5.06
N LEU A 59 3.33 -3.55 -5.20
CA LEU A 59 2.39 -3.33 -4.10
C LEU A 59 2.61 -4.34 -2.97
N PHE A 60 2.68 -5.63 -3.28
CA PHE A 60 2.92 -6.67 -2.27
C PHE A 60 4.20 -6.41 -1.48
N LEU A 61 5.32 -6.17 -2.18
CA LEU A 61 6.60 -5.93 -1.53
C LEU A 61 6.58 -4.69 -0.65
N ARG A 62 5.91 -3.62 -1.09
CA ARG A 62 5.83 -2.37 -0.32
C ARG A 62 5.00 -2.53 0.95
N PHE A 63 3.81 -3.11 0.86
CA PHE A 63 2.88 -3.16 1.99
C PHE A 63 3.15 -4.34 2.92
N TYR A 64 3.55 -5.49 2.38
CA TYR A 64 3.60 -6.75 3.13
C TYR A 64 4.95 -7.46 3.04
N GLY A 65 5.85 -7.05 2.14
CA GLY A 65 7.10 -7.79 1.90
C GLY A 65 7.96 -7.98 3.15
N HIS A 66 7.93 -7.03 4.08
CA HIS A 66 8.67 -7.10 5.34
C HIS A 66 8.10 -8.11 6.35
N GLU A 67 6.87 -8.57 6.17
CA GLU A 67 6.20 -9.54 7.04
C GLU A 67 6.58 -10.99 6.74
N PHE A 68 7.32 -11.23 5.64
CA PHE A 68 7.62 -12.56 5.13
C PHE A 68 9.12 -12.82 4.95
N THR A 69 9.53 -14.07 5.15
CA THR A 69 10.90 -14.53 4.82
C THR A 69 11.18 -14.38 3.31
N ALA A 70 12.45 -14.42 2.93
CA ALA A 70 12.83 -14.31 1.51
C ALA A 70 12.20 -15.44 0.68
N GLU A 71 12.20 -16.66 1.21
CA GLU A 71 11.65 -17.85 0.54
C GLU A 71 10.13 -17.71 0.33
N THR A 72 9.43 -17.20 1.35
CA THR A 72 7.98 -17.00 1.28
C THR A 72 7.62 -15.87 0.32
N ARG A 73 8.38 -14.77 0.32
CA ARG A 73 8.23 -13.69 -0.65
C ARG A 73 8.36 -14.21 -2.08
N GLU A 74 9.44 -14.93 -2.39
CA GLU A 74 9.67 -15.48 -3.72
C GLU A 74 8.52 -16.38 -4.18
N ARG A 75 8.00 -17.23 -3.28
CA ARG A 75 6.84 -18.08 -3.58
C ARG A 75 5.59 -17.25 -3.94
N ILE A 76 5.31 -16.19 -3.18
CA ILE A 76 4.16 -15.31 -3.44
C ILE A 76 4.34 -14.55 -4.76
N LEU A 77 5.52 -14.00 -5.03
CA LEU A 77 5.80 -13.28 -6.28
C LEU A 77 5.59 -14.17 -7.50
N ARG A 78 6.06 -15.43 -7.46
CA ARG A 78 5.81 -16.42 -8.53
C ARG A 78 4.33 -16.74 -8.69
N ALA A 79 3.57 -16.81 -7.60
CA ALA A 79 2.13 -17.03 -7.67
C ALA A 79 1.40 -15.86 -8.35
N VAL A 80 1.79 -14.61 -8.04
CA VAL A 80 1.25 -13.40 -8.66
C VAL A 80 1.49 -13.38 -10.18
N GLU A 81 2.67 -13.80 -10.64
CA GLU A 81 3.00 -13.92 -12.07
C GLU A 81 2.22 -15.03 -12.78
N ARG A 82 1.97 -16.15 -12.10
CA ARG A 82 1.16 -17.24 -12.65
C ARG A 82 -0.31 -16.83 -12.77
N ALA A 83 -0.82 -16.06 -11.82
CA ALA A 83 -2.20 -15.58 -11.84
C ALA A 83 -2.45 -14.63 -13.02
N ASP A 84 -1.48 -13.79 -13.39
CA ASP A 84 -1.59 -12.87 -14.52
C ASP A 84 -1.70 -13.61 -15.86
N ARG A 85 -0.86 -14.64 -16.04
CA ARG A 85 -0.86 -15.48 -17.25
C ARG A 85 -2.15 -16.28 -17.48
N LYS A 86 -2.96 -16.47 -16.45
CA LYS A 86 -4.25 -17.18 -16.54
C LYS A 86 -5.44 -16.26 -16.79
N GLY A 87 -5.27 -14.95 -16.60
CA GLY A 87 -6.32 -13.95 -16.75
C GLY A 87 -6.14 -13.05 -17.99
N SER A 88 -5.19 -13.38 -18.87
CA SER A 88 -4.91 -12.66 -20.11
C SER A 88 -5.34 -13.47 -21.33
#